data_AF-A0A935LUP7-F1
#
_entry.id   AF-A0A935LUP7-F1
#
_cell.length_a   1.000
_cell.length_b   1.000
_cell.length_c   1.000
_cell.angle_alpha   90.00
_cell.angle_beta   90.00
_cell.angle_gamma   90.00
#
_symmetry.space_group_name_H-M   'P 1'
#
loop_
_entity.id
_entity.type
_entity.pdbx_description
1 polymer ?
#
loop_
_entity_poly.entity_id
_entity_poly.type
_entity_poly.pdbx_seq_one_letter_code
_entity_poly.pdbx_strand_id
1 'polypeptide(L)'
;MIYYELGYFEELDSLLDSCKHFISNDKIVTDSAKHIFSSFINMVQRMAELKSGNHKKDKEFILQTLKDETQKNNATNKIWILEKLAELEKQIAFIA
;
A
#
# COMPACT_ATOMS: atom_id res chain seq x y z
N MET A 1 9.25 1.55 4.22
CA MET A 1 8.14 2.17 4.97
C MET A 1 8.48 3.46 5.66
N ILE A 2 9.73 3.72 6.02
CA ILE A 2 10.14 4.99 6.63
C ILE A 2 9.62 6.22 5.84
N TYR A 3 9.70 6.20 4.51
CA TYR A 3 9.12 7.27 3.67
C TYR A 3 7.61 7.46 3.84
N TYR A 4 6.83 6.38 4.00
CA TYR A 4 5.40 6.46 4.28
C TYR A 4 5.10 7.08 5.66
N GLU A 5 5.91 6.75 6.67
CA GLU A 5 5.76 7.32 8.02
C GLU A 5 6.10 8.81 8.03
N LEU A 6 7.17 9.20 7.33
CA LEU A 6 7.65 10.58 7.22
C LEU A 6 6.81 11.45 6.27
N GLY A 7 5.89 10.87 5.51
CA GLY A 7 5.07 11.59 4.52
C GLY A 7 5.84 11.98 3.25
N TYR A 8 6.98 11.36 3.01
CA TYR A 8 7.83 11.53 1.82
C TYR A 8 7.27 10.66 0.69
N PHE A 9 6.13 11.07 0.14
CA PHE A 9 5.37 10.26 -0.80
C PHE A 9 6.00 10.17 -2.20
N GLU A 10 6.74 11.18 -2.64
CA GLU A 10 7.45 11.14 -3.94
C GLU A 10 8.62 10.15 -3.91
N GLU A 11 9.39 10.16 -2.82
CA GLU A 11 10.48 9.23 -2.58
C GLU A 11 9.95 7.81 -2.35
N LEU A 12 8.79 7.69 -1.68
CA LEU A 12 8.09 6.42 -1.56
C LEU A 12 7.67 5.89 -2.93
N ASP A 13 7.06 6.72 -3.79
CA ASP A 13 6.62 6.31 -5.12
C ASP A 13 7.81 5.84 -5.98
N SER A 14 8.91 6.61 -5.97
CA SER A 14 10.15 6.27 -6.66
C SER A 14 10.75 4.93 -6.17
N LEU A 15 10.69 4.68 -4.86
CA LEU A 15 11.12 3.41 -4.27
C LEU A 15 10.23 2.25 -4.72
N LEU A 16 8.90 2.42 -4.65
CA LEU A 16 7.94 1.39 -5.01
C LEU A 16 8.07 1.02 -6.50
N ASP A 17 8.26 2.01 -7.38
CA ASP A 17 8.48 1.80 -8.81
C ASP A 17 9.78 1.03 -9.10
N SER A 18 10.88 1.45 -8.47
CA SER A 18 12.16 0.74 -8.56
C SER A 18 12.04 -0.72 -8.11
N CYS A 19 11.32 -0.98 -7.01
CA CYS A 19 11.04 -2.33 -6.54
C CYS A 19 10.19 -3.14 -7.54
N LYS A 20 9.15 -2.55 -8.14
CA LYS A 20 8.33 -3.21 -9.18
C LYS A 20 9.18 -3.64 -10.36
N HIS A 21 10.04 -2.76 -10.85
CA HIS A 21 10.94 -3.05 -11.96
C HIS A 21 11.92 -4.16 -11.63
N PHE A 22 12.52 -4.13 -10.43
CA PHE A 22 13.43 -5.17 -9.97
C PHE A 22 12.73 -6.55 -9.91
N ILE A 23 11.59 -6.63 -9.22
CA ILE A 23 10.85 -7.88 -9.03
C ILE A 23 10.33 -8.45 -10.35
N SER A 24 9.89 -7.60 -11.27
CA SER A 24 9.33 -8.05 -12.55
C SER A 24 10.41 -8.63 -13.47
N ASN A 25 11.58 -7.98 -13.52
CA ASN A 25 12.64 -8.30 -14.48
C ASN A 25 13.62 -9.39 -14.00
N ASP A 26 13.72 -9.63 -12.70
CA ASP A 26 14.63 -10.64 -12.18
C ASP A 26 14.08 -12.06 -12.39
N LYS A 27 14.89 -12.94 -12.99
CA LYS A 27 14.56 -14.34 -13.29
C LYS A 27 14.76 -15.27 -12.08
N ILE A 28 15.47 -14.81 -11.06
CA ILE A 28 15.76 -15.55 -9.82
C ILE A 28 14.54 -15.49 -8.88
N VAL A 29 13.73 -14.44 -8.99
CA VAL A 29 12.50 -14.29 -8.19
C VAL A 29 11.43 -15.23 -8.74
N THR A 30 10.94 -16.15 -7.90
CA THR A 30 9.89 -17.09 -8.27
C THR A 30 8.58 -16.36 -8.56
N ASP A 31 7.73 -16.91 -9.42
CA ASP A 31 6.43 -16.30 -9.75
C ASP A 31 5.55 -16.09 -8.50
N SER A 32 5.64 -17.00 -7.53
CA SER A 32 4.98 -16.85 -6.23
C SER A 32 5.49 -15.63 -5.46
N ALA A 33 6.81 -15.43 -5.39
CA ALA A 33 7.39 -14.27 -4.75
C ALA A 33 7.04 -12.98 -5.52
N LYS A 34 7.07 -12.99 -6.86
CA LYS A 34 6.64 -11.85 -7.68
C LYS A 34 5.21 -11.44 -7.35
N HIS A 35 4.31 -12.41 -7.23
CA HIS A 35 2.91 -12.15 -6.90
C HIS A 35 2.74 -11.56 -5.50
N ILE A 36 3.41 -12.13 -4.49
CA ILE A 36 3.35 -11.65 -3.10
C ILE A 36 3.88 -10.22 -3.01
N PHE A 37 5.07 -9.94 -3.56
CA PHE A 37 5.67 -8.62 -3.47
C PHE A 37 4.92 -7.58 -4.32
N SER A 38 4.44 -7.94 -5.51
CA SER A 38 3.63 -7.01 -6.32
C SER A 38 2.33 -6.65 -5.61
N SER A 39 1.67 -7.62 -4.98
CA SER A 39 0.48 -7.38 -4.16
C SER A 39 0.79 -6.40 -3.02
N PHE A 40 1.89 -6.64 -2.28
CA PHE A 40 2.34 -5.74 -1.22
C PHE A 40 2.61 -4.33 -1.73
N ILE A 41 3.43 -4.16 -2.77
CA ILE A 41 3.79 -2.83 -3.30
C ILE A 41 2.53 -2.07 -3.76
N ASN A 42 1.60 -2.75 -4.43
CA ASN A 42 0.36 -2.13 -4.88
C ASN A 42 -0.52 -1.67 -3.71
N MET A 43 -0.61 -2.45 -2.62
CA MET A 43 -1.33 -2.02 -1.41
C MET A 43 -0.71 -0.76 -0.81
N VAL A 44 0.62 -0.72 -0.72
CA VAL A 44 1.35 0.41 -0.13
C VAL A 44 1.19 1.68 -0.97
N GLN A 45 1.23 1.56 -2.29
CA GLN A 45 1.01 2.69 -3.20
C GLN A 45 -0.40 3.29 -3.00
N ARG A 46 -1.44 2.44 -2.99
CA ARG A 46 -2.82 2.88 -2.76
C ARG A 46 -3.01 3.52 -1.37
N MET A 47 -2.35 3.00 -0.34
CA MET A 47 -2.35 3.61 0.99
C MET A 47 -1.67 4.99 0.98
N ALA A 48 -0.54 5.13 0.27
CA ALA A 48 0.17 6.39 0.15
C ALA A 48 -0.69 7.45 -0.55
N GLU A 49 -1.38 7.07 -1.63
CA GLU A 49 -2.32 7.95 -2.34
C GLU A 49 -3.51 8.39 -1.47
N LEU A 50 -4.03 7.48 -0.64
CA LEU A 50 -5.08 7.81 0.33
C LEU A 50 -4.58 8.80 1.40
N LYS A 51 -3.38 8.57 1.92
CA LYS A 51 -2.75 9.40 2.96
C LYS A 51 -2.35 10.78 2.44
N SER A 52 -1.83 10.87 1.21
CA SER A 52 -1.40 12.13 0.58
C SER A 52 -2.59 13.03 0.21
N GLY A 53 -3.82 12.50 0.21
CA GLY A 53 -5.03 13.25 -0.07
C GLY A 53 -5.33 13.45 -1.56
N ASN A 54 -4.62 12.74 -2.45
CA ASN A 54 -4.84 12.78 -3.90
C ASN A 54 -6.20 12.23 -4.33
N HIS A 55 -6.83 11.37 -3.51
CA HIS A 55 -8.19 10.87 -3.75
C HIS A 55 -9.21 11.61 -2.87
N LYS A 56 -9.87 12.67 -3.39
CA LYS A 56 -10.89 13.43 -2.64
C LYS A 56 -12.29 12.81 -2.67
N LYS A 57 -12.59 11.99 -3.68
CA LYS A 57 -13.86 11.26 -3.80
C LYS A 57 -13.54 9.77 -3.59
N ASP A 58 -14.33 9.10 -2.76
CA ASP A 58 -14.29 7.65 -2.55
C ASP A 58 -13.20 7.08 -1.60
N LYS A 59 -12.63 7.90 -0.71
CA LYS A 59 -11.66 7.43 0.30
C LYS A 59 -12.15 6.23 1.12
N GLU A 60 -13.41 6.25 1.54
CA GLU A 60 -14.03 5.18 2.33
C GLU A 60 -14.17 3.88 1.53
N PHE A 61 -14.57 3.97 0.26
CA PHE A 61 -14.68 2.81 -0.62
C PHE A 61 -13.31 2.17 -0.89
N ILE A 62 -12.29 2.99 -1.17
CA ILE A 62 -10.93 2.50 -1.39
C ILE A 62 -10.36 1.88 -0.11
N LEU A 63 -10.59 2.51 1.05
CA LEU A 63 -10.18 1.98 2.35
C LEU A 63 -10.82 0.62 2.64
N GLN A 64 -12.13 0.48 2.41
CA GLN A 64 -12.83 -0.78 2.62
C GLN A 64 -12.31 -1.87 1.67
N THR A 65 -12.09 -1.52 0.40
CA THR A 65 -11.51 -2.44 -0.58
C THR A 65 -10.12 -2.92 -0.15
N LEU A 66 -9.26 -2.02 0.33
CA LEU A 66 -7.93 -2.37 0.84
C LEU A 66 -7.99 -3.29 2.07
N LYS A 67 -8.94 -3.06 2.98
CA LYS A 67 -9.16 -3.94 4.13
C LYS A 67 -9.55 -5.35 3.67
N ASP A 68 -10.51 -5.46 2.76
CA ASP A 68 -10.99 -6.75 2.26
C ASP A 68 -9.89 -7.52 1.51
N GLU A 69 -9.10 -6.83 0.69
CA GLU A 69 -7.94 -7.41 0.00
C GLU A 69 -6.85 -7.86 0.98
N THR A 70 -6.56 -7.07 2.02
CA THR A 70 -5.58 -7.40 3.05
C THR A 70 -6.01 -8.61 3.88
N GLN A 71 -7.32 -8.78 4.11
CA GLN A 71 -7.85 -9.94 4.80
C GLN A 71 -7.71 -11.22 3.97
N LYS A 72 -7.96 -11.14 2.65
CA LYS A 72 -7.91 -12.27 1.71
C LYS A 72 -6.50 -12.66 1.26
N ASN A 73 -5.57 -11.70 1.17
CA ASN A 73 -4.21 -11.96 0.72
C ASN A 73 -3.28 -12.38 1.87
N ASN A 74 -2.38 -13.33 1.57
CA ASN A 74 -1.19 -13.63 2.38
C ASN A 74 -0.10 -12.58 2.13
N ALA A 75 -0.46 -11.30 2.19
CA ALA A 75 0.48 -10.21 1.97
C ALA A 75 1.56 -10.23 3.08
N THR A 76 2.81 -10.09 2.68
CA THR A 76 3.93 -9.86 3.61
C THR A 76 3.62 -8.61 4.44
N ASN A 77 3.89 -8.65 5.75
CA ASN A 77 3.60 -7.55 6.69
C ASN A 77 2.12 -7.16 6.84
N LYS A 78 1.20 -8.13 6.68
CA LYS A 78 -0.25 -7.94 6.89
C LYS A 78 -0.61 -7.16 8.17
N ILE A 79 0.07 -7.44 9.28
CA ILE A 79 -0.18 -6.75 10.56
C ILE A 79 0.03 -5.24 10.42
N TRP A 80 1.18 -4.84 9.88
CA TRP A 80 1.51 -3.42 9.68
C TRP A 80 0.52 -2.75 8.72
N ILE A 81 0.09 -3.43 7.66
CA ILE A 81 -0.91 -2.90 6.72
C ILE A 81 -2.24 -2.63 7.44
N LEU A 82 -2.71 -3.59 8.23
CA LEU A 82 -3.96 -3.46 8.99
C LEU A 82 -3.90 -2.32 10.00
N GLU A 83 -2.76 -2.16 10.70
CA GLU A 83 -2.53 -1.04 11.62
C GLU A 83 -2.64 0.30 10.89
N LYS A 84 -2.00 0.43 9.73
CA LYS A 84 -2.05 1.67 8.94
C LYS A 84 -3.40 1.96 8.31
N LEU A 85 -4.14 0.93 7.89
CA LEU A 85 -5.52 1.11 7.44
C LEU A 85 -6.43 1.59 8.59
N ALA A 86 -6.23 1.10 9.82
CA ALA A 86 -6.97 1.57 10.98
C ALA A 86 -6.59 3.02 11.36
N GLU A 87 -5.33 3.43 11.20
CA GLU A 87 -4.92 4.83 11.35
C GLU A 87 -5.60 5.73 10.31
N LEU A 88 -5.62 5.30 9.04
CA LEU A 88 -6.26 6.04 7.95
C LEU A 88 -7.77 6.18 8.17
N GLU A 89 -8.44 5.13 8.66
CA GLU A 89 -9.86 5.16 9.01
C GLU A 89 -10.18 6.26 10.02
N LYS A 90 -9.39 6.35 11.10
CA LYS A 90 -9.56 7.39 12.13
C LYS A 90 -9.38 8.80 11.57
N GLN A 91 -8.42 8.97 10.65
CA GLN A 91 -8.17 10.27 10.01
C GLN A 91 -9.31 10.68 9.07
N ILE A 92 -9.87 9.71 8.32
CA ILE A 92 -11.00 9.97 7.41
C ILE A 92 -12.26 10.29 8.23
N ALA A 93 -12.56 9.53 9.28
CA ALA A 93 -13.71 9.73 10.15
C ALA A 93 -13.67 11.06 10.93
N PHE A 94 -12.49 11.66 11.13
CA PHE A 94 -12.34 12.96 11.79
C PHE A 94 -12.57 14.16 10.83
N ILE A 95 -12.53 13.92 9.51
CA ILE A 95 -12.68 14.96 8.47
C ILE A 95 -14.10 14.97 7.86
N ALA A 96 -14.87 13.89 8.04
CA ALA A 96 -16.28 13.76 7.64
C ALA A 96 -17.24 14.37 8.67
#